data_AF-A0A962E6J9-F1
#
_entry.id   AF-A0A962E6J9-F1
#
_cell.length_a   1.000
_cell.length_b   1.000
_cell.length_c   1.000
_cell.angle_alpha   90.00
_cell.angle_beta   90.00
_cell.angle_gamma   90.00
#
_symmetry.space_group_name_H-M   'P 1'
#
loop_
_entity.id
_entity.type
_entity.pdbx_description
1 polymer ?
#
loop_
_entity_poly.entity_id
_entity_poly.type
_entity_poly.pdbx_seq_one_letter_code
_entity_poly.pdbx_strand_id
1 'polypeptide(L)'
;MNTLKSLTALISLCFAATSFAEISVSAWQIHEGNEGIVDHANPVNGDRSAYAKAQIPAQNDPGWSEAPKNSAGDVFINRRSSLKCRQQLDFTYFQTTVNVPANTTIHTFNVSYDKADDGARIYIFNSANPNGTFDERADLLFGKNTVGSVDLKSKIVTGDNRIVIAQFDDCAVGNNLSGIRIKVDGQEIPVEPVVPATLFEHVNYIGKSQALVEGMNKGPLAVGNDVASSVKVSQCWVVTLYEHARGTGRELVLRADDPDLRDDNFNDIVSNVLVERDPNCGG
;
A
#
# COMPACT_ATOMS: atom_id res chain seq x y z
N MET A 1 -48.97 35.39 -43.88
CA MET A 1 -48.04 34.28 -43.62
C MET A 1 -46.78 34.86 -42.99
N ASN A 2 -46.69 34.88 -41.65
CA ASN A 2 -45.47 35.24 -40.92
C ASN A 2 -45.01 34.01 -40.13
N THR A 3 -43.79 33.56 -40.39
CA THR A 3 -43.15 32.42 -39.74
C THR A 3 -42.36 32.90 -38.52
N LEU A 4 -42.80 32.49 -37.33
CA LEU A 4 -42.06 32.68 -36.08
C LEU A 4 -41.11 31.49 -35.90
N LYS A 5 -39.79 31.72 -35.98
CA LYS A 5 -38.77 30.73 -35.63
C LYS A 5 -38.46 30.86 -34.14
N SER A 6 -38.86 29.87 -33.34
CA SER A 6 -38.41 29.75 -31.94
C SER A 6 -36.94 29.34 -31.90
N LEU A 7 -36.12 30.15 -31.24
CA LEU A 7 -34.73 29.85 -30.91
C LEU A 7 -34.69 29.29 -29.49
N THR A 8 -34.51 27.98 -29.35
CA THR A 8 -34.36 27.33 -28.03
C THR A 8 -32.89 27.46 -27.60
N ALA A 9 -32.61 28.30 -26.60
CA ALA A 9 -31.29 28.38 -26.00
C ALA A 9 -31.07 27.15 -25.08
N LEU A 10 -30.09 26.32 -25.41
CA LEU A 10 -29.66 25.20 -24.59
C LEU A 10 -28.73 25.76 -23.49
N ILE A 11 -29.23 25.89 -22.26
CA ILE A 11 -28.42 26.23 -21.10
C ILE A 11 -27.69 24.96 -20.68
N SER A 12 -26.41 24.85 -21.01
CA SER A 12 -25.54 23.77 -20.53
C SER A 12 -25.16 24.06 -19.07
N LEU A 13 -25.78 23.34 -18.14
CA LEU A 13 -25.42 23.37 -16.72
C LEU A 13 -24.12 22.55 -16.56
N CYS A 14 -22.96 23.22 -16.50
CA CYS A 14 -21.73 22.59 -16.03
C CYS A 14 -21.86 22.31 -14.53
N PHE A 15 -22.22 21.08 -14.16
CA PHE A 15 -22.01 20.58 -12.81
C PHE A 15 -20.50 20.35 -12.63
N ALA A 16 -19.84 21.21 -11.86
CA ALA A 16 -18.54 20.90 -11.32
C ALA A 16 -18.75 19.78 -10.28
N ALA A 17 -18.40 18.54 -10.62
CA ALA A 17 -18.37 17.46 -9.66
C ALA A 17 -17.25 17.75 -8.65
N THR A 18 -17.62 18.17 -7.44
CA THR A 18 -16.68 18.18 -6.31
C THR A 18 -16.37 16.74 -5.94
N SER A 19 -15.18 16.25 -6.31
CA SER A 19 -14.68 14.97 -5.80
C SER A 19 -14.41 15.13 -4.31
N PHE A 20 -15.19 14.44 -3.47
CA PHE A 20 -14.81 14.28 -2.07
C PHE A 20 -13.66 13.28 -2.00
N ALA A 21 -12.67 13.53 -1.14
CA ALA A 21 -11.64 12.54 -0.86
C ALA A 21 -12.30 11.34 -0.18
N GLU A 22 -12.09 10.15 -0.73
CA GLU A 22 -12.59 8.90 -0.18
C GLU A 22 -11.58 8.32 0.81
N ILE A 23 -12.03 7.41 1.68
CA ILE A 23 -11.11 6.65 2.53
C ILE A 23 -10.24 5.78 1.62
N SER A 24 -8.93 5.82 1.85
CA SER A 24 -7.98 5.03 1.09
C SER A 24 -7.19 4.06 1.95
N VAL A 25 -6.74 2.97 1.35
CA VAL A 25 -5.89 1.94 1.97
C VAL A 25 -4.68 1.74 1.07
N SER A 26 -3.47 1.99 1.59
CA SER A 26 -2.25 1.78 0.81
C SER A 26 -1.98 0.29 0.58
N ALA A 27 -1.10 -0.03 -0.37
CA ALA A 27 -0.60 -1.39 -0.52
C ALA A 27 -0.06 -1.95 0.80
N TRP A 28 -0.32 -3.24 1.03
CA TRP A 28 0.26 -3.97 2.14
C TRP A 28 1.74 -4.19 1.90
N GLN A 29 2.54 -3.94 2.92
CA GLN A 29 3.96 -4.27 2.97
C GLN A 29 4.21 -5.38 4.00
N ILE A 30 5.29 -6.13 3.80
CA ILE A 30 5.78 -7.20 4.69
C ILE A 30 7.19 -6.85 5.19
N HIS A 31 7.51 -7.28 6.41
CA HIS A 31 8.85 -7.20 7.00
C HIS A 31 9.10 -8.43 7.88
N GLU A 32 10.28 -9.03 7.75
CA GLU A 32 10.67 -10.29 8.44
C GLU A 32 11.07 -10.10 9.92
N GLY A 33 10.74 -8.95 10.52
CA GLY A 33 11.28 -8.53 11.81
C GLY A 33 12.80 -8.27 11.78
N ASN A 34 13.30 -7.64 12.84
CA ASN A 34 14.74 -7.44 13.07
C ASN A 34 15.26 -8.30 14.22
N GLU A 35 14.35 -8.88 15.00
CA GLU A 35 14.61 -9.75 16.15
C GLU A 35 15.07 -11.16 15.75
N GLY A 36 14.79 -11.60 14.51
CA GLY A 36 15.01 -12.97 14.06
C GLY A 36 14.26 -13.99 14.91
N ILE A 37 14.79 -15.22 14.99
CA ILE A 37 14.23 -16.27 15.85
C ILE A 37 14.52 -15.94 17.32
N VAL A 38 13.47 -15.82 18.12
CA VAL A 38 13.53 -15.46 19.54
C VAL A 38 13.23 -16.67 20.42
N ASP A 39 14.07 -16.97 21.40
CA ASP A 39 13.76 -17.96 22.42
C ASP A 39 12.69 -17.41 23.40
N HIS A 40 11.54 -18.07 23.47
CA HIS A 40 10.43 -17.72 24.37
C HIS A 40 9.50 -18.91 24.58
N ALA A 41 9.21 -19.25 25.83
CA ALA A 41 8.37 -20.38 26.17
C ALA A 41 6.89 -19.99 26.21
N ASN A 42 6.10 -20.49 25.26
CA ASN A 42 4.65 -20.31 25.22
C ASN A 42 3.95 -21.47 25.95
N PRO A 43 3.06 -21.20 26.94
CA PRO A 43 2.28 -22.25 27.60
C PRO A 43 1.33 -22.98 26.64
N VAL A 44 0.81 -22.27 25.65
CA VAL A 44 -0.11 -22.76 24.61
C VAL A 44 0.30 -22.19 23.25
N ASN A 45 -0.08 -22.85 22.15
CA ASN A 45 0.17 -22.27 20.82
C ASN A 45 -0.61 -20.96 20.69
N GLY A 46 0.05 -19.94 20.13
CA GLY A 46 -0.56 -18.62 19.99
C GLY A 46 -0.71 -17.88 21.31
N ASP A 47 0.15 -18.12 22.31
CA ASP A 47 0.05 -17.44 23.60
C ASP A 47 0.37 -15.93 23.49
N ARG A 48 -0.46 -15.08 24.10
CA ARG A 48 -0.31 -13.61 24.03
C ARG A 48 0.99 -13.09 24.64
N SER A 49 1.63 -13.84 25.53
CA SER A 49 2.93 -13.44 26.11
C SER A 49 4.01 -13.27 25.04
N ALA A 50 3.87 -13.91 23.87
CA ALA A 50 4.74 -13.72 22.73
C ALA A 50 4.86 -12.24 22.32
N TYR A 51 3.78 -11.46 22.38
CA TYR A 51 3.80 -10.05 21.96
C TYR A 51 4.70 -9.15 22.83
N ALA A 52 5.14 -9.61 24.00
CA ALA A 52 6.18 -8.91 24.77
C ALA A 52 7.57 -8.97 24.10
N LYS A 53 7.74 -9.80 23.07
CA LYS A 53 8.97 -9.96 22.29
C LYS A 53 8.93 -9.26 20.94
N ALA A 54 7.75 -8.81 20.49
CA ALA A 54 7.59 -8.18 19.19
C ALA A 54 8.37 -6.85 19.10
N GLN A 55 9.17 -6.68 18.05
CA GLN A 55 9.87 -5.45 17.71
C GLN A 55 9.32 -4.87 16.41
N ILE A 56 8.16 -4.20 16.50
CA ILE A 56 7.50 -3.59 15.33
C ILE A 56 8.47 -2.60 14.64
N PRO A 57 8.86 -2.83 13.37
CA PRO A 57 9.76 -1.93 12.66
C PRO A 57 9.17 -0.52 12.50
N ALA A 58 10.03 0.49 12.37
CA ALA A 58 9.59 1.86 12.06
C ALA A 58 8.85 1.89 10.70
N GLN A 59 7.95 2.86 10.48
CA GLN A 59 7.15 2.90 9.24
C GLN A 59 8.01 2.99 7.97
N ASN A 60 9.11 3.72 8.07
CA ASN A 60 10.07 3.97 6.99
C ASN A 60 11.31 3.05 7.09
N ASP A 61 11.23 1.95 7.83
CA ASP A 61 12.32 0.97 7.87
C ASP A 61 12.60 0.42 6.46
N PRO A 62 13.87 0.35 6.01
CA PRO A 62 14.20 -0.16 4.69
C PRO A 62 13.83 -1.63 4.47
N GLY A 63 13.62 -2.41 5.54
CA GLY A 63 13.21 -3.82 5.44
C GLY A 63 11.77 -4.05 4.99
N TRP A 64 10.96 -3.00 4.85
CA TRP A 64 9.61 -3.11 4.29
C TRP A 64 9.64 -3.33 2.78
N SER A 65 8.98 -4.38 2.31
CA SER A 65 8.76 -4.68 0.89
C SER A 65 7.28 -4.93 0.60
N GLU A 66 6.85 -4.98 -0.67
CA GLU A 66 5.44 -5.31 -0.98
C GLU A 66 5.08 -6.72 -0.50
N ALA A 67 3.94 -6.83 0.20
CA ALA A 67 3.47 -8.11 0.70
C ALA A 67 3.12 -9.07 -0.47
N PRO A 68 3.53 -10.35 -0.44
CA PRO A 68 3.15 -11.34 -1.43
C PRO A 68 1.64 -11.50 -1.53
N LYS A 69 1.13 -11.71 -2.74
CA LYS A 69 -0.30 -11.82 -3.05
C LYS A 69 -0.65 -13.15 -3.72
N ASN A 70 -1.86 -13.63 -3.50
CA ASN A 70 -2.43 -14.75 -4.27
C ASN A 70 -2.99 -14.26 -5.63
N SER A 71 -3.57 -15.17 -6.41
CA SER A 71 -4.16 -14.85 -7.73
C SER A 71 -5.41 -13.95 -7.65
N ALA A 72 -6.02 -13.80 -6.47
CA ALA A 72 -7.12 -12.86 -6.22
C ALA A 72 -6.63 -11.47 -5.79
N GLY A 73 -5.31 -11.28 -5.58
CA GLY A 73 -4.72 -10.03 -5.13
C GLY A 73 -4.68 -9.85 -3.61
N ASP A 74 -5.17 -10.82 -2.83
CA ASP A 74 -5.11 -10.80 -1.37
C ASP A 74 -3.69 -11.09 -0.88
N VAL A 75 -3.28 -10.47 0.23
CA VAL A 75 -2.05 -10.84 0.94
C VAL A 75 -2.06 -12.34 1.24
N PHE A 76 -0.96 -13.02 0.93
CA PHE A 76 -0.84 -14.46 1.08
C PHE A 76 0.61 -14.88 1.33
N ILE A 77 0.88 -15.45 2.50
CA ILE A 77 2.11 -16.19 2.78
C ILE A 77 1.78 -17.63 3.17
N ASN A 78 2.56 -18.56 2.61
CA ASN A 78 2.53 -19.97 2.98
C ASN A 78 3.97 -20.48 3.01
N ARG A 79 4.55 -20.52 4.21
CA ARG A 79 5.97 -20.81 4.43
C ARG A 79 6.13 -22.00 5.35
N ARG A 80 7.19 -22.78 5.15
CA ARG A 80 7.57 -23.84 6.09
C ARG A 80 8.26 -23.23 7.29
N SER A 81 7.96 -23.78 8.47
CA SER A 81 8.66 -23.44 9.70
C SER A 81 9.59 -24.58 10.12
N SER A 82 10.59 -24.25 10.93
CA SER A 82 11.47 -25.23 11.60
C SER A 82 11.67 -24.90 13.08
N LEU A 83 10.81 -24.05 13.65
CA LEU A 83 10.91 -23.60 15.04
C LEU A 83 10.75 -24.76 16.03
N LYS A 84 11.45 -24.64 17.16
CA LYS A 84 11.18 -25.50 18.32
C LYS A 84 9.82 -25.13 18.90
N CYS A 85 8.82 -25.99 18.69
CA CYS A 85 7.43 -25.70 19.06
C CYS A 85 7.30 -25.20 20.51
N ARG A 86 6.67 -24.03 20.64
CA ARG A 86 6.42 -23.25 21.85
C ARG A 86 7.65 -22.87 22.68
N GLN A 87 8.84 -22.99 22.12
CA GLN A 87 10.09 -22.59 22.75
C GLN A 87 10.76 -21.44 21.98
N GLN A 88 10.36 -21.26 20.73
CA GLN A 88 10.88 -20.24 19.84
C GLN A 88 9.74 -19.52 19.15
N LEU A 89 9.97 -18.27 18.82
CA LEU A 89 9.08 -17.41 18.06
C LEU A 89 9.81 -16.90 16.82
N ASP A 90 9.06 -16.74 15.75
CA ASP A 90 9.48 -15.97 14.58
C ASP A 90 8.36 -14.98 14.23
N PHE A 91 8.70 -13.70 14.17
CA PHE A 91 7.72 -12.64 13.89
C PHE A 91 7.78 -12.24 12.43
N THR A 92 6.62 -12.12 11.80
CA THR A 92 6.46 -11.49 10.49
C THR A 92 5.47 -10.35 10.63
N TYR A 93 5.86 -9.18 10.15
CA TYR A 93 5.07 -7.97 10.26
C TYR A 93 4.45 -7.61 8.91
N PHE A 94 3.22 -7.12 8.95
CA PHE A 94 2.57 -6.51 7.81
C PHE A 94 2.17 -5.09 8.15
N GLN A 95 2.24 -4.16 7.19
CA GLN A 95 1.70 -2.81 7.39
C GLN A 95 0.91 -2.29 6.20
N THR A 96 -0.05 -1.43 6.47
CA THR A 96 -0.72 -0.55 5.50
C THR A 96 -1.04 0.79 6.18
N THR A 97 -1.32 1.82 5.38
CA THR A 97 -1.84 3.09 5.87
C THR A 97 -3.27 3.26 5.39
N VAL A 98 -4.17 3.56 6.33
CA VAL A 98 -5.55 3.97 6.03
C VAL A 98 -5.68 5.47 6.25
N ASN A 99 -5.97 6.21 5.18
CA ASN A 99 -6.27 7.63 5.29
C ASN A 99 -7.78 7.82 5.48
N VAL A 100 -8.16 8.54 6.53
CA VAL A 100 -9.55 8.98 6.75
C VAL A 100 -9.61 10.48 6.51
N PRO A 101 -10.18 10.96 5.38
CA PRO A 101 -10.18 12.37 5.05
C PRO A 101 -10.91 13.25 6.08
N ALA A 102 -10.58 14.54 6.07
CA ALA A 102 -11.29 15.51 6.89
C ALA A 102 -12.79 15.52 6.53
N ASN A 103 -13.63 15.66 7.56
CA ASN A 103 -15.09 15.62 7.46
C ASN A 103 -15.70 14.24 7.08
N THR A 104 -14.89 13.18 7.02
CA THR A 104 -15.40 11.82 6.88
C THR A 104 -15.87 11.29 8.23
N THR A 105 -17.12 10.79 8.28
CA THR A 105 -17.65 10.08 9.45
C THR A 105 -17.56 8.58 9.19
N ILE A 106 -16.99 7.84 10.14
CA ILE A 106 -16.99 6.37 10.16
C ILE A 106 -17.72 5.88 11.42
N HIS A 107 -18.49 4.82 11.29
CA HIS A 107 -19.25 4.21 12.39
C HIS A 107 -18.58 2.95 12.91
N THR A 108 -18.06 2.10 12.02
CA THR A 108 -17.28 0.90 12.38
C THR A 108 -15.99 0.82 11.59
N PHE A 109 -14.97 0.21 12.21
CA PHE A 109 -13.72 -0.11 11.55
C PHE A 109 -13.28 -1.50 11.97
N ASN A 110 -13.05 -2.39 11.01
CA ASN A 110 -12.63 -3.76 11.28
C ASN A 110 -11.43 -4.14 10.41
N VAL A 111 -10.56 -4.96 10.97
CA VAL A 111 -9.53 -5.69 10.20
C VAL A 111 -9.88 -7.17 10.26
N SER A 112 -9.93 -7.83 9.11
CA SER A 112 -10.25 -9.25 8.99
C SER A 112 -9.14 -10.03 8.28
N TYR A 113 -9.08 -11.34 8.52
CA TYR A 113 -8.20 -12.32 7.87
C TYR A 113 -9.02 -13.51 7.37
N ASP A 114 -8.52 -14.21 6.36
CA ASP A 114 -9.01 -15.55 6.01
C ASP A 114 -8.35 -16.63 6.87
N LYS A 115 -7.05 -16.49 7.14
CA LYS A 115 -6.26 -17.41 7.96
C LYS A 115 -5.05 -16.68 8.57
N ALA A 116 -4.67 -17.04 9.78
CA ALA A 116 -3.31 -16.89 10.30
C ALA A 116 -2.95 -18.13 11.13
N ASP A 117 -1.65 -18.41 11.29
CA ASP A 117 -1.17 -19.66 11.91
C ASP A 117 -1.38 -19.70 13.43
N ASP A 118 -0.45 -19.15 14.21
CA ASP A 118 -0.46 -19.30 15.67
C ASP A 118 -0.99 -18.06 16.37
N GLY A 119 -0.48 -16.87 16.01
CA GLY A 119 -0.96 -15.62 16.57
C GLY A 119 -0.79 -14.42 15.63
N ALA A 120 -1.78 -13.52 15.60
CA ALA A 120 -1.66 -12.22 14.94
C ALA A 120 -2.37 -11.12 15.75
N ARG A 121 -1.66 -10.00 15.99
CA ARG A 121 -2.20 -8.83 16.70
C ARG A 121 -2.16 -7.59 15.81
N ILE A 122 -3.25 -6.83 15.84
CA ILE A 122 -3.39 -5.58 15.12
C ILE A 122 -2.99 -4.42 16.03
N TYR A 123 -2.00 -3.66 15.60
CA TYR A 123 -1.60 -2.39 16.18
C TYR A 123 -2.00 -1.24 15.26
N ILE A 124 -2.45 -0.14 15.84
CA ILE A 124 -2.85 1.08 15.13
C ILE A 124 -2.00 2.24 15.65
N PHE A 125 -1.28 2.89 14.74
CA PHE A 125 -0.47 4.08 15.02
C PHE A 125 -1.07 5.27 14.29
N ASN A 126 -1.23 6.39 14.99
CA ASN A 126 -1.73 7.64 14.43
C ASN A 126 -1.38 8.81 15.36
N SER A 127 -1.84 10.00 15.02
CA SER A 127 -1.60 11.22 15.80
C SER A 127 -2.08 11.14 17.25
N ALA A 128 -3.13 10.36 17.55
CA ALA A 128 -3.61 10.14 18.92
C ALA A 128 -2.88 9.00 19.64
N ASN A 129 -2.32 8.05 18.90
CA ASN A 129 -1.63 6.87 19.42
C ASN A 129 -0.24 6.72 18.77
N PRO A 130 0.71 7.64 19.02
CA PRO A 130 2.02 7.63 18.36
C PRO A 130 2.86 6.40 18.73
N ASN A 131 2.64 5.83 19.92
CA ASN A 131 3.29 4.61 20.39
C ASN A 131 2.49 3.33 20.07
N GLY A 132 1.39 3.46 19.30
CA GLY A 132 0.51 2.36 18.95
C GLY A 132 -0.56 2.05 20.00
N THR A 133 -1.69 1.51 19.54
CA THR A 133 -2.73 0.92 20.38
C THR A 133 -3.25 -0.36 19.74
N PHE A 134 -3.75 -1.29 20.54
CA PHE A 134 -4.35 -2.55 20.10
C PHE A 134 -5.62 -2.85 20.91
N ASP A 135 -6.37 -3.86 20.48
CA ASP A 135 -7.46 -4.45 21.26
C ASP A 135 -7.28 -5.96 21.26
N GLU A 136 -7.05 -6.56 22.43
CA GLU A 136 -6.78 -8.00 22.55
C GLU A 136 -7.94 -8.89 22.12
N ARG A 137 -9.16 -8.33 22.03
CA ARG A 137 -10.32 -9.04 21.48
C ARG A 137 -10.15 -9.29 19.98
N ALA A 138 -9.40 -8.43 19.29
CA ALA A 138 -9.12 -8.54 17.86
C ALA A 138 -7.92 -9.46 17.55
N ASP A 139 -7.17 -9.91 18.56
CA ASP A 139 -6.09 -10.88 18.37
C ASP A 139 -6.64 -12.15 17.69
N LEU A 140 -5.99 -12.57 16.61
CA LEU A 140 -6.11 -13.94 16.10
C LEU A 140 -5.22 -14.80 16.98
N LEU A 141 -5.81 -15.79 17.65
CA LEU A 141 -5.07 -16.81 18.39
C LEU A 141 -5.51 -18.17 17.88
N PHE A 142 -4.59 -19.13 17.85
CA PHE A 142 -4.83 -20.50 17.42
C PHE A 142 -6.19 -21.04 17.92
N GLY A 143 -7.02 -21.51 16.98
CA GLY A 143 -8.33 -22.13 17.28
C GLY A 143 -9.47 -21.17 17.66
N LYS A 144 -9.30 -19.85 17.54
CA LYS A 144 -10.37 -18.86 17.81
C LYS A 144 -10.72 -18.03 16.56
N ASN A 145 -12.03 -17.99 16.23
CA ASN A 145 -12.57 -17.27 15.07
C ASN A 145 -13.15 -15.89 15.44
N THR A 146 -12.48 -15.08 16.25
CA THR A 146 -12.96 -13.73 16.64
C THR A 146 -12.60 -12.63 15.63
N VAL A 147 -11.76 -12.94 14.66
CA VAL A 147 -11.17 -11.94 13.78
C VAL A 147 -12.16 -11.40 12.75
N GLY A 148 -12.17 -10.08 12.56
CA GLY A 148 -13.06 -9.38 11.63
C GLY A 148 -14.36 -8.90 12.25
N SER A 149 -14.64 -9.26 13.50
CA SER A 149 -15.85 -8.87 14.22
C SER A 149 -15.64 -7.75 15.25
N VAL A 150 -14.40 -7.50 15.66
CA VAL A 150 -14.08 -6.47 16.65
C VAL A 150 -14.03 -5.11 16.00
N ASP A 151 -14.90 -4.21 16.47
CA ASP A 151 -14.90 -2.82 16.06
C ASP A 151 -13.76 -2.04 16.73
N LEU A 152 -12.85 -1.56 15.90
CA LEU A 152 -11.67 -0.78 16.25
C LEU A 152 -11.88 0.72 15.99
N LYS A 153 -13.07 1.18 15.61
CA LYS A 153 -13.35 2.59 15.26
C LYS A 153 -12.85 3.57 16.32
N SER A 154 -12.95 3.22 17.60
CA SER A 154 -12.47 4.06 18.72
C SER A 154 -10.97 4.38 18.69
N LYS A 155 -10.18 3.64 17.89
CA LYS A 155 -8.73 3.79 17.73
C LYS A 155 -8.34 4.56 16.46
N ILE A 156 -9.28 4.81 15.56
CA ILE A 156 -9.06 5.48 14.28
C ILE A 156 -9.33 6.98 14.43
N VAL A 157 -8.51 7.80 13.77
CA VAL A 157 -8.64 9.25 13.73
C VAL A 157 -8.67 9.77 12.29
N THR A 158 -9.07 11.02 12.09
CA THR A 158 -8.89 11.73 10.82
C THR A 158 -7.41 11.84 10.45
N GLY A 159 -7.09 11.67 9.17
CA GLY A 159 -5.74 11.60 8.63
C GLY A 159 -5.24 10.16 8.52
N ASP A 160 -3.92 10.00 8.59
CA ASP A 160 -3.26 8.70 8.41
C ASP A 160 -3.35 7.84 9.67
N ASN A 161 -3.72 6.58 9.46
CA ASN A 161 -3.73 5.53 10.46
C ASN A 161 -2.89 4.37 9.92
N ARG A 162 -1.68 4.19 10.46
CA ARG A 162 -0.83 3.05 10.13
C ARG A 162 -1.35 1.83 10.88
N ILE A 163 -1.74 0.81 10.13
CA ILE A 163 -2.18 -0.48 10.65
C ILE A 163 -1.01 -1.44 10.53
N VAL A 164 -0.62 -2.08 11.63
CA VAL A 164 0.45 -3.09 11.65
C VAL A 164 -0.10 -4.40 12.18
N ILE A 165 0.15 -5.50 11.48
CA ILE A 165 -0.13 -6.85 11.95
C ILE A 165 1.18 -7.45 12.42
N ALA A 166 1.31 -7.71 13.71
CA ALA A 166 2.40 -8.52 14.25
C ALA A 166 1.92 -9.96 14.28
N GLN A 167 2.29 -10.74 13.26
CA GLN A 167 2.05 -12.17 13.24
C GLN A 167 3.28 -12.88 13.78
N PHE A 168 3.06 -13.97 14.54
CA PHE A 168 4.14 -14.86 14.93
C PHE A 168 3.80 -16.31 14.63
N ASP A 169 4.85 -17.08 14.42
CA ASP A 169 4.88 -18.52 14.38
C ASP A 169 5.54 -19.01 15.68
N ASP A 170 4.94 -20.01 16.32
CA ASP A 170 5.50 -20.67 17.49
C ASP A 170 5.65 -22.20 17.31
N CYS A 171 5.45 -22.76 16.10
CA CYS A 171 5.60 -24.19 15.87
C CYS A 171 5.94 -24.60 14.43
N ALA A 172 6.68 -25.71 14.28
CA ALA A 172 7.31 -26.15 13.04
C ALA A 172 6.40 -26.49 11.83
N VAL A 173 5.07 -26.35 11.90
CA VAL A 173 4.20 -26.79 10.80
C VAL A 173 4.21 -25.79 9.64
N GLY A 174 4.11 -24.50 9.93
CA GLY A 174 4.11 -23.45 8.93
C GLY A 174 4.09 -22.07 9.54
N ASN A 175 4.37 -21.08 8.70
CA ASN A 175 4.18 -19.67 9.00
C ASN A 175 3.26 -19.10 7.90
N ASN A 176 1.97 -19.08 8.20
CA ASN A 176 0.92 -18.80 7.22
C ASN A 176 0.05 -17.61 7.63
N LEU A 177 -0.31 -16.78 6.66
CA LEU A 177 -1.29 -15.72 6.80
C LEU A 177 -1.92 -15.42 5.43
N SER A 178 -3.23 -15.22 5.39
CA SER A 178 -3.93 -14.88 4.15
C SER A 178 -5.12 -13.95 4.36
N GLY A 179 -5.40 -13.10 3.38
CA GLY A 179 -6.67 -12.37 3.26
C GLY A 179 -6.84 -11.20 4.23
N ILE A 180 -5.79 -10.39 4.44
CA ILE A 180 -5.91 -9.19 5.28
C ILE A 180 -6.77 -8.14 4.57
N ARG A 181 -7.87 -7.72 5.20
CA ARG A 181 -8.81 -6.74 4.64
C ARG A 181 -9.18 -5.68 5.66
N ILE A 182 -9.32 -4.45 5.17
CA ILE A 182 -9.86 -3.31 5.93
C ILE A 182 -11.33 -3.15 5.59
N LYS A 183 -12.19 -3.09 6.61
CA LYS A 183 -13.61 -2.80 6.44
C LYS A 183 -13.99 -1.55 7.22
N VAL A 184 -14.69 -0.64 6.54
CA VAL A 184 -15.29 0.55 7.15
C VAL A 184 -16.79 0.48 6.92
N ASP A 185 -17.57 0.64 7.98
CA ASP A 185 -19.04 0.60 7.92
C ASP A 185 -19.58 -0.69 7.27
N GLY A 186 -18.86 -1.80 7.49
CA GLY A 186 -19.17 -3.12 6.93
C GLY A 186 -18.76 -3.34 5.47
N GLN A 187 -18.26 -2.31 4.79
CA GLN A 187 -17.74 -2.40 3.43
C GLN A 187 -16.24 -2.58 3.43
N GLU A 188 -15.75 -3.53 2.63
CA GLU A 188 -14.33 -3.66 2.37
C GLU A 188 -13.84 -2.50 1.52
N ILE A 189 -12.79 -1.83 2.01
CA ILE A 189 -12.15 -0.76 1.27
C ILE A 189 -11.04 -1.40 0.43
N PRO A 190 -11.10 -1.30 -0.91
CA PRO A 190 -10.07 -1.86 -1.76
C PRO A 190 -8.74 -1.17 -1.49
N VAL A 191 -7.67 -1.96 -1.53
CA VAL A 191 -6.31 -1.42 -1.56
C VAL A 191 -6.18 -0.56 -2.81
N GLU A 192 -5.70 0.67 -2.65
CA GLU A 192 -5.44 1.55 -3.79
C GLU A 192 -4.47 0.87 -4.75
N PRO A 193 -4.75 0.90 -6.06
CA PRO A 193 -3.81 0.40 -7.03
C PRO A 193 -2.51 1.21 -6.87
N VAL A 194 -1.41 0.50 -6.65
CA VAL A 194 -0.08 1.13 -6.68
C VAL A 194 0.06 1.77 -8.05
N VAL A 195 0.37 3.07 -8.08
CA VAL A 195 0.79 3.77 -9.30
C VAL A 195 2.31 3.71 -9.33
N PRO A 196 2.93 2.83 -10.15
CA PRO A 196 4.39 2.68 -10.19
C PRO A 196 5.16 3.98 -10.33
N ALA A 197 4.67 4.86 -11.21
CA ALA A 197 5.26 6.15 -11.45
C ALA A 197 4.24 7.09 -12.08
N THR A 198 4.49 8.39 -11.97
CA THR A 198 3.70 9.43 -12.65
C THR A 198 4.64 10.37 -13.39
N LEU A 199 4.38 10.58 -14.68
CA LEU A 199 5.11 11.50 -15.55
C LEU A 199 4.38 12.85 -15.63
N PHE A 200 5.09 13.97 -15.60
CA PHE A 200 4.52 15.32 -15.58
C PHE A 200 5.11 16.21 -16.68
N GLU A 201 4.28 17.08 -17.27
CA GLU A 201 4.69 17.99 -18.35
C GLU A 201 5.57 19.16 -17.88
N HIS A 202 5.61 19.41 -16.56
CA HIS A 202 6.38 20.50 -15.98
C HIS A 202 7.19 20.02 -14.79
N VAL A 203 8.22 20.79 -14.46
CA VAL A 203 9.06 20.58 -13.28
C VAL A 203 8.24 20.67 -12.00
N ASN A 204 8.72 20.02 -10.94
CA ASN A 204 8.08 19.96 -9.61
C ASN A 204 6.66 19.34 -9.63
N TYR A 205 6.42 18.38 -10.53
CA TYR A 205 5.23 17.53 -10.55
C TYR A 205 3.91 18.29 -10.80
N ILE A 206 3.96 19.32 -11.66
CA ILE A 206 2.78 20.13 -12.00
C ILE A 206 2.40 19.98 -13.47
N GLY A 207 1.25 20.56 -13.82
CA GLY A 207 0.69 20.49 -15.15
C GLY A 207 0.01 19.15 -15.43
N LYS A 208 -0.23 18.88 -16.71
CA LYS A 208 -0.72 17.62 -17.23
C LYS A 208 0.19 16.47 -16.80
N SER A 209 -0.43 15.34 -16.44
CA SER A 209 0.28 14.18 -15.93
C SER A 209 -0.26 12.87 -16.49
N GLN A 210 0.54 11.81 -16.36
CA GLN A 210 0.18 10.45 -16.73
C GLN A 210 0.65 9.48 -15.66
N ALA A 211 -0.29 8.72 -15.08
CA ALA A 211 0.04 7.53 -14.31
C ALA A 211 0.59 6.45 -15.25
N LEU A 212 1.73 5.87 -14.90
CA LEU A 212 2.41 4.82 -15.65
C LEU A 212 2.12 3.46 -15.01
N VAL A 213 1.93 2.44 -15.84
CA VAL A 213 1.71 1.05 -15.40
C VAL A 213 2.97 0.22 -15.61
N GLU A 214 3.05 -0.93 -14.94
CA GLU A 214 4.14 -1.90 -15.14
C GLU A 214 4.28 -2.31 -16.61
N GLY A 215 5.53 -2.45 -17.05
CA GLY A 215 5.89 -2.76 -18.42
C GLY A 215 6.14 -1.51 -19.28
N MET A 216 6.07 -1.70 -20.60
CA MET A 216 6.38 -0.63 -21.54
C MET A 216 5.13 0.22 -21.83
N ASN A 217 5.21 1.49 -21.47
CA ASN A 217 4.24 2.53 -21.80
C ASN A 217 4.65 3.13 -23.16
N LYS A 218 3.97 2.69 -24.24
CA LYS A 218 4.25 3.06 -25.65
C LYS A 218 3.18 3.98 -26.23
N GLY A 219 3.53 4.70 -27.29
CA GLY A 219 2.60 5.51 -28.10
C GLY A 219 2.67 6.99 -27.74
N PRO A 220 1.75 7.85 -28.23
CA PRO A 220 1.68 9.22 -27.75
C PRO A 220 1.34 9.16 -26.27
N LEU A 221 2.32 9.47 -25.43
CA LEU A 221 2.13 9.55 -23.99
C LEU A 221 0.97 10.52 -23.72
N ALA A 222 0.13 10.18 -22.75
CA ALA A 222 -1.01 11.00 -22.37
C ALA A 222 -0.55 12.39 -21.95
N VAL A 223 0.62 12.51 -21.30
CA VAL A 223 1.25 13.81 -21.00
C VAL A 223 1.60 14.56 -22.31
N GLY A 224 2.15 13.86 -23.29
CA GLY A 224 2.54 14.34 -24.61
C GLY A 224 3.89 13.74 -25.01
N ASN A 225 4.19 13.71 -26.32
CA ASN A 225 5.53 13.33 -26.77
C ASN A 225 6.49 14.49 -26.55
N ASP A 226 7.69 14.24 -26.01
CA ASP A 226 8.74 15.25 -25.90
C ASP A 226 8.31 16.48 -25.07
N VAL A 227 7.52 16.27 -24.00
CA VAL A 227 7.06 17.36 -23.10
C VAL A 227 7.29 17.08 -21.61
N ALA A 228 7.82 15.92 -21.26
CA ALA A 228 7.97 15.57 -19.85
C ALA A 228 9.16 16.30 -19.21
N SER A 229 8.95 16.81 -18.00
CA SER A 229 9.97 17.56 -17.24
C SER A 229 10.15 17.09 -15.79
N SER A 230 9.28 16.21 -15.25
CA SER A 230 9.49 15.60 -13.93
C SER A 230 8.78 14.24 -13.79
N VAL A 231 9.24 13.42 -12.86
CA VAL A 231 8.75 12.06 -12.62
C VAL A 231 8.60 11.80 -11.13
N LYS A 232 7.47 11.25 -10.69
CA LYS A 232 7.37 10.58 -9.39
C LYS A 232 7.54 9.09 -9.56
N VAL A 233 8.36 8.45 -8.73
CA VAL A 233 8.61 7.01 -8.76
C VAL A 233 8.23 6.44 -7.39
N SER A 234 7.21 5.58 -7.38
CA SER A 234 6.80 4.89 -6.16
C SER A 234 7.89 3.94 -5.69
N GLN A 235 7.96 3.71 -4.37
CA GLN A 235 8.91 2.76 -3.77
C GLN A 235 8.80 1.38 -4.45
N CYS A 236 9.95 0.70 -4.60
CA CYS A 236 10.08 -0.59 -5.28
C CYS A 236 9.85 -0.58 -6.80
N TRP A 237 9.88 0.58 -7.44
CA TRP A 237 9.80 0.70 -8.90
C TRP A 237 11.05 1.37 -9.48
N VAL A 238 11.39 0.96 -10.69
CA VAL A 238 12.42 1.55 -11.53
C VAL A 238 11.76 2.02 -12.81
N VAL A 239 12.06 3.26 -13.18
CA VAL A 239 11.56 3.89 -14.41
C VAL A 239 12.74 4.11 -15.33
N THR A 240 12.66 3.58 -16.55
CA THR A 240 13.60 3.92 -17.62
C THR A 240 12.88 4.79 -18.64
N LEU A 241 13.30 6.06 -18.74
CA LEU A 241 12.86 6.99 -19.77
C LEU A 241 13.66 6.75 -21.05
N TYR A 242 12.99 6.77 -22.20
CA TYR A 242 13.63 6.65 -23.51
C TYR A 242 13.34 7.89 -24.36
N GLU A 243 14.40 8.42 -24.98
CA GLU A 243 14.31 9.47 -25.99
C GLU A 243 13.57 8.97 -27.23
N HIS A 244 13.78 7.70 -27.59
CA HIS A 244 13.13 7.04 -28.70
C HIS A 244 12.58 5.68 -28.25
N ALA A 245 12.96 4.60 -28.92
CA ALA A 245 12.56 3.24 -28.56
C ALA A 245 13.66 2.57 -27.73
N ARG A 246 13.32 1.48 -27.04
CA ARG A 246 14.31 0.67 -26.32
C ARG A 246 15.43 0.24 -27.27
N GLY A 247 16.68 0.52 -26.87
CA GLY A 247 17.88 0.21 -27.66
C GLY A 247 18.23 1.25 -28.74
N THR A 248 17.54 2.40 -28.76
CA THR A 248 17.87 3.53 -29.65
C THR A 248 17.81 4.85 -28.89
N GLY A 249 18.68 5.79 -29.25
CA GLY A 249 18.77 7.09 -28.56
C GLY A 249 19.29 6.98 -27.12
N ARG A 250 19.03 7.99 -26.31
CA ARG A 250 19.40 8.04 -24.89
C ARG A 250 18.36 7.38 -24.00
N GLU A 251 18.81 6.92 -22.84
CA GLU A 251 17.97 6.42 -21.76
C GLU A 251 18.40 7.02 -20.40
N LEU A 252 17.44 7.20 -19.50
CA LEU A 252 17.66 7.64 -18.12
C LEU A 252 16.92 6.70 -17.18
N VAL A 253 17.62 6.18 -16.16
CA VAL A 253 17.07 5.24 -15.18
C VAL A 253 16.86 5.97 -13.85
N LEU A 254 15.61 5.99 -13.38
CA LEU A 254 15.18 6.64 -12.15
C LEU A 254 14.65 5.60 -11.17
N ARG A 255 15.03 5.75 -9.89
CA ARG A 255 14.62 4.87 -8.77
C ARG A 255 13.91 5.63 -7.64
N ALA A 256 13.78 6.93 -7.80
CA ALA A 256 13.17 7.84 -6.86
C ALA A 256 12.54 9.00 -7.64
N ASP A 257 11.77 9.82 -6.94
CA ASP A 257 11.21 11.04 -7.49
C ASP A 257 12.31 11.95 -8.05
N ASP A 258 12.03 12.52 -9.22
CA ASP A 258 12.89 13.44 -9.95
C ASP A 258 12.08 14.71 -10.28
N PRO A 259 12.35 15.82 -9.58
CA PRO A 259 11.58 17.04 -9.76
C PRO A 259 11.93 17.81 -11.03
N ASP A 260 13.03 17.52 -11.72
CA ASP A 260 13.53 18.39 -12.80
C ASP A 260 14.49 17.69 -13.79
N LEU A 261 13.94 17.02 -14.81
CA LEU A 261 14.70 16.33 -15.86
C LEU A 261 15.67 17.22 -16.67
N ARG A 262 15.66 18.54 -16.46
CA ARG A 262 16.63 19.44 -17.11
C ARG A 262 18.03 19.24 -16.56
N ASP A 263 18.17 18.89 -15.28
CA ASP A 263 19.48 18.67 -14.66
C ASP A 263 20.13 17.34 -15.13
N ASP A 264 19.33 16.39 -15.58
CA ASP A 264 19.76 15.16 -16.27
C ASP A 264 19.92 15.30 -17.79
N ASN A 265 19.66 16.49 -18.34
CA ASN A 265 19.63 16.74 -19.79
C ASN A 265 18.63 15.80 -20.52
N PHE A 266 17.51 15.47 -19.88
CA PHE A 266 16.45 14.59 -20.38
C PHE A 266 15.06 15.25 -20.48
N ASN A 267 15.02 16.58 -20.40
CA ASN A 267 13.79 17.36 -20.51
C ASN A 267 13.25 17.39 -21.94
N ASP A 268 11.93 17.30 -22.09
CA ASP A 268 11.21 17.47 -23.37
C ASP A 268 11.71 16.56 -24.49
N ILE A 269 12.12 15.33 -24.15
CA ILE A 269 12.55 14.32 -25.14
C ILE A 269 11.97 12.93 -24.87
N VAL A 270 11.20 12.75 -23.79
CA VAL A 270 10.66 11.44 -23.42
C VAL A 270 9.60 11.02 -24.43
N SER A 271 9.85 9.90 -25.12
CA SER A 271 8.92 9.30 -26.07
C SER A 271 8.35 7.95 -25.59
N ASN A 272 9.11 7.17 -24.82
CA ASN A 272 8.65 5.90 -24.25
C ASN A 272 9.16 5.72 -22.82
N VAL A 273 8.42 4.95 -22.02
CA VAL A 273 8.80 4.68 -20.62
C VAL A 273 8.65 3.21 -20.30
N LEU A 274 9.70 2.58 -19.79
CA LEU A 274 9.64 1.24 -19.21
C LEU A 274 9.56 1.37 -17.69
N VAL A 275 8.60 0.69 -17.11
CA VAL A 275 8.39 0.61 -15.67
C VAL A 275 8.58 -0.83 -15.23
N GLU A 276 9.51 -1.07 -14.32
CA GLU A 276 9.85 -2.40 -13.82
C GLU A 276 9.92 -2.40 -12.31
N ARG A 277 9.70 -3.57 -11.70
CA ARG A 277 9.98 -3.77 -10.28
C ARG A 277 11.46 -3.57 -10.00
N ASP A 278 11.78 -2.88 -8.91
CA ASP A 278 13.16 -2.81 -8.43
C ASP A 278 13.56 -4.17 -7.83
N PRO A 279 14.50 -4.92 -8.43
CA PRO A 279 14.94 -6.20 -7.89
C PRO A 279 15.66 -6.06 -6.54
N ASN A 280 16.08 -4.84 -6.16
CA ASN A 280 16.77 -4.58 -4.90
C ASN A 280 15.82 -3.99 -3.84
N CYS A 281 14.50 -3.95 -4.08
CA CYS A 281 13.60 -3.43 -3.06
C CYS A 281 13.53 -4.36 -1.84
N GLY A 282 13.82 -3.82 -0.66
CA GLY A 282 13.81 -4.56 0.61
C GLY A 282 15.04 -5.43 0.86
N GLY A 283 16.17 -5.15 0.19
CA GLY A 283 17.48 -5.78 0.43
C GLY A 283 18.38 -5.00 1.37
#